data_AF-A0A3B9QVB0-F1
#
_entry.id   AF-A0A3B9QVB0-F1
#
_cell.length_a   1.000
_cell.length_b   1.000
_cell.length_c   1.000
_cell.angle_alpha   90.00
_cell.angle_beta   90.00
_cell.angle_gamma   90.00
#
_symmetry.space_group_name_H-M   'P 1'
#
loop_
_entity.id
_entity.type
_entity.pdbx_description
1 polymer ?
#
loop_
_entity_poly.entity_id
_entity_poly.type
_entity_poly.pdbx_seq_one_letter_code
_entity_poly.pdbx_strand_id
1 'polypeptide(L)' 'MKIRKGDNVLVISGPDKGAKGRVIEAYPARDKVLVEGVNRIKKHVVNSAPERGAESEGIV' A
#
# COMPACT_ATOMS: atom_id res chain seq x y z
N MET A 1 -2.71 -3.36 20.64
CA MET A 1 -2.52 -2.26 19.66
C MET A 1 -3.53 -1.14 19.92
N LYS A 2 -3.10 0.13 20.01
CA LYS A 2 -3.96 1.28 20.35
C LYS A 2 -4.45 2.10 19.13
N ILE A 3 -3.89 1.83 17.94
CA ILE A 3 -4.14 2.58 16.70
C ILE A 3 -5.15 1.81 15.85
N ARG A 4 -6.16 2.51 15.31
CA ARG A 4 -7.21 1.94 14.46
C ARG A 4 -7.13 2.50 13.04
N LYS A 5 -7.82 1.82 12.11
CA LYS A 5 -8.01 2.32 10.74
C LYS A 5 -8.75 3.66 10.78
N GLY A 6 -8.25 4.64 10.04
CA GLY A 6 -8.82 5.98 9.97
C GLY A 6 -8.21 7.01 10.92
N ASP A 7 -7.35 6.59 11.85
CA ASP A 7 -6.66 7.53 12.75
C ASP A 7 -5.63 8.37 11.99
N ASN A 8 -5.42 9.61 12.44
CA ASN A 8 -4.33 10.46 12.01
C ASN A 8 -3.14 10.30 12.96
N VAL A 9 -1.98 9.92 12.43
CA VAL A 9 -0.77 9.64 13.21
C VAL A 9 0.41 10.48 12.71
N LEU A 10 1.36 10.73 13.61
CA LEU A 10 2.63 11.38 13.33
C LEU A 10 3.76 10.37 13.48
N VAL A 11 4.65 10.30 12.50
CA VAL A 11 5.83 9.43 12.56
C VAL A 11 6.90 10.06 13.46
N ILE A 12 7.28 9.35 14.53
CA ILE A 12 8.24 9.85 15.54
C ILE A 12 9.69 9.58 15.13
N SER A 13 9.94 8.48 14.41
CA SER A 13 11.27 8.00 14.05
C SER A 13 11.28 7.31 12.68
N GLY A 14 12.47 7.23 12.07
CA GLY A 14 12.67 6.64 10.74
C GLY A 14 12.92 7.69 9.64
N PRO A 15 13.04 7.25 8.37
CA PRO A 15 13.33 8.14 7.24
C PRO A 15 12.22 9.18 7.01
N ASP A 16 10.97 8.83 7.31
CA ASP A 16 9.80 9.71 7.19
C ASP A 16 9.44 10.43 8.51
N LYS A 17 10.43 10.70 9.37
CA LYS A 17 10.19 11.38 10.66
C LYS A 17 9.49 12.73 10.45
N GLY A 18 8.42 12.97 11.21
CA GLY A 18 7.62 14.19 11.12
C GLY A 18 6.48 14.13 10.09
N ALA A 19 6.41 13.09 9.26
CA ALA A 19 5.28 12.89 8.36
C ALA A 19 4.00 12.63 9.17
N LYS A 20 2.92 13.32 8.77
CA LYS A 20 1.56 13.06 9.25
C LYS A 20 0.82 12.27 8.18
N GLY A 21 0.02 11.30 8.59
CA GLY A 21 -0.75 10.51 7.65
C GLY A 21 -1.91 9.78 8.31
N ARG A 22 -2.86 9.37 7.47
CA ARG A 22 -4.00 8.56 7.87
C ARG A 22 -3.67 7.09 7.79
N VAL A 23 -4.12 6.31 8.77
CA VAL A 23 -3.96 4.86 8.79
C VAL A 23 -4.95 4.22 7.82
N ILE A 24 -4.43 3.56 6.79
CA ILE A 24 -5.21 2.83 5.77
C ILE A 24 -5.61 1.46 6.31
N GLU A 25 -4.65 0.77 6.92
CA GLU A 25 -4.83 -0.58 7.45
C GLU A 25 -3.98 -0.78 8.70
N ALA A 26 -4.50 -1.54 9.65
CA ALA A 26 -3.76 -1.98 10.83
C ALA A 26 -3.64 -3.49 10.79
N TYR A 27 -2.47 -4.02 11.14
CA TYR A 27 -2.18 -5.45 11.27
C TYR A 27 -1.88 -5.77 12.74
N PRO A 28 -2.91 -6.01 13.58
CA PRO A 28 -2.72 -6.27 15.01
C PRO A 28 -1.86 -7.50 15.29
N ALA A 29 -1.98 -8.55 14.48
CA ALA A 29 -1.19 -9.77 14.63
C ALA A 29 0.31 -9.59 14.38
N ARG A 30 0.71 -8.51 13.68
CA ARG A 30 2.10 -8.22 13.33
C ARG A 30 2.61 -6.94 13.99
N ASP A 31 1.78 -6.30 14.83
CA ASP A 31 2.02 -4.97 15.42
C ASP A 31 2.50 -3.91 14.39
N LYS A 32 1.95 -3.94 13.17
CA LYS A 32 2.29 -2.99 12.09
C LYS A 32 1.06 -2.21 11.62
N VAL A 33 1.30 -0.98 11.14
CA VAL A 33 0.29 -0.14 10.49
C VAL A 33 0.75 0.27 9.10
N LEU A 34 -0.19 0.36 8.18
CA LEU A 34 -0.01 0.96 6.87
C LEU A 34 -0.54 2.40 6.91
N VAL A 35 0.37 3.36 6.79
CA VAL A 35 0.06 4.80 6.83
C VAL A 35 0.22 5.37 5.43
N GLU A 36 -0.72 6.23 5.02
CA GLU A 36 -0.67 6.89 3.73
C GLU A 36 0.58 7.78 3.61
N GLY A 37 1.31 7.64 2.50
CA GLY A 37 2.42 8.52 2.16
C GLY A 37 3.76 8.23 2.86
N VAL A 38 3.80 7.28 3.79
CA VAL A 38 4.99 6.91 4.58
C VAL A 38 5.63 5.63 4.01
N ASN A 39 6.96 5.51 4.09
CA ASN A 39 7.72 4.31 3.70
C ASN A 39 7.43 3.83 2.25
N ARG A 40 7.48 4.77 1.29
CA ARG A 40 7.26 4.48 -0.13
C ARG A 40 8.46 3.73 -0.70
N ILE A 41 8.23 2.49 -1.14
CA ILE A 41 9.25 1.65 -1.77
C ILE A 41 8.93 1.45 -3.25
N LYS A 42 9.96 1.49 -4.10
CA LYS A 42 9.85 1.05 -5.50
C LYS A 42 10.09 -0.45 -5.55
N LYS A 43 9.10 -1.21 -5.99
CA LYS A 43 9.24 -2.64 -6.28
C LYS A 43 9.21 -2.83 -7.78
N HIS A 44 10.28 -3.42 -8.34
CA HIS A 44 10.25 -3.88 -9.72
C HIS A 44 9.28 -5.06 -9.81
N VAL A 45 8.21 -4.91 -10.59
CA VAL A 45 7.25 -5.98 -10.85
C VAL A 45 7.57 -6.53 -12.23
N VAL A 46 8.02 -7.79 -12.28
CA VAL A 46 8.23 -8.48 -13.56
C VAL A 46 6.87 -8.63 -14.22
N ASN A 47 6.73 -8.17 -15.47
CA ASN A 47 5.52 -8.33 -16.28
C ASN A 47 5.19 -9.82 -16.45
N SER A 48 4.45 -10.38 -15.51
CA SER A 48 3.96 -11.76 -15.52
C SER A 48 2.44 -11.74 -15.65
N ALA A 49 1.96 -10.98 -16.63
CA ALA A 49 0.62 -11.12 -17.16
C ALA A 49 0.72 -10.81 -18.66
N PRO A 50 0.33 -11.74 -19.56
CA PRO A 50 0.01 -11.34 -20.91
C PRO A 50 -1.17 -10.37 -20.80
N GLU A 51 -1.10 -9.22 -21.47
CA GLU A 51 -2.30 -8.44 -21.77
C GLU A 51 -3.20 -9.32 -22.63
N ARG A 52 -4.04 -10.15 -21.99
CA ARG A 52 -5.06 -10.96 -22.65
C ARG A 52 -6.23 -10.04 -22.97
N GLY A 53 -5.99 -9.18 -23.95
CA GLY A 53 -6.95 -8.34 -24.67
C GLY A 53 -6.96 -8.64 -26.17
N ALA A 54 -6.47 -9.81 -26.60
CA ALA A 54 -6.85 -10.37 -27.89
C ALA A 54 -8.23 -11.02 -27.72
N GLU A 55 -9.26 -10.18 -27.69
CA GLU A 55 -10.62 -10.60 -27.96
C GLU A 55 -10.67 -11.10 -29.40
N SER A 56 -10.62 -12.42 -29.54
CA SER A 56 -10.95 -13.11 -30.78
C SER A 56 -12.42 -12.87 -31.07
N GLU A 57 -12.74 -11.78 -31.76
CA GLU A 57 -14.00 -11.69 -32.48
C GLU A 57 -13.95 -12.68 -33.64
N GLY A 58 -14.74 -13.73 -33.49
CA GLY A 58 -14.90 -14.78 -34.48
C GLY A 58 -15.46 -14.25 -35.79
N ILE A 59 -15.18 -15.02 -36.84
CA ILE A 59 -15.70 -14.97 -38.20
C ILE A 59 -17.18 -14.51 -38.24
N VAL A 60 -17.45 -13.48 -39.05
CA VAL A 60 -18.69 -13.33 -39.83
C VAL A 60 -18.33 -13.25 -41.30
#